data_AF-A0A7S2J3T9-F1
#
_entry.id   AF-A0A7S2J3T9-F1
#
_cell.length_a   1.000
_cell.length_b   1.000
_cell.length_c   1.000
_cell.angle_alpha   90.00
_cell.angle_beta   90.00
_cell.angle_gamma   90.00
#
_symmetry.space_group_name_H-M   'P 1'
#
loop_
_entity.id
_entity.type
_entity.pdbx_description
1 polymer ?
#
loop_
_entity_poly.entity_id
_entity_poly.type
_entity_poly.pdbx_seq_one_letter_code
_entity_poly.pdbx_strand_id
1 'polypeptide(L)'
;QNRTMRSIFLLLLTLLPLLSAFVVTPALPSPAVAAVCQPSSSISMAHHVQKKATRKHASNRPRKSRPSDIFRTPPTYPALPDIPWYTKLEKKADLAGATSE
;
A
#
# COMPACT_ATOMS: atom_id res chain seq x y z
N GLN A 1 -54.19 4.55 31.53
CA GLN A 1 -54.34 5.32 30.27
C GLN A 1 -53.26 6.38 30.05
N ASN A 2 -52.96 7.24 31.02
CA ASN A 2 -52.05 8.38 30.78
C ASN A 2 -50.57 8.00 30.57
N ARG A 3 -50.13 6.81 30.98
CA ARG A 3 -48.75 6.33 30.74
C ARG A 3 -48.55 5.77 29.34
N THR A 4 -49.53 5.02 28.81
CA THR A 4 -49.49 4.49 27.45
C THR A 4 -49.61 5.60 26.40
N MET A 5 -50.47 6.60 26.64
CA MET A 5 -50.59 7.77 25.77
C MET A 5 -49.31 8.62 25.75
N ARG A 6 -48.60 8.73 26.87
CA ARG A 6 -47.29 9.40 26.94
C ARG A 6 -46.21 8.62 26.20
N SER A 7 -46.18 7.29 26.31
CA SER A 7 -45.24 6.45 25.53
C SER A 7 -45.49 6.53 24.03
N ILE A 8 -46.75 6.55 23.59
CA ILE A 8 -47.10 6.71 22.16
C ILE A 8 -46.71 8.12 21.68
N PHE A 9 -46.96 9.16 22.47
CA PHE A 9 -46.53 10.53 22.14
C PHE A 9 -45.02 10.65 22.04
N LEU A 10 -44.26 10.02 22.95
CA LEU A 10 -42.80 10.02 22.91
C LEU A 10 -42.25 9.23 21.71
N LEU A 11 -42.92 8.14 21.32
CA LEU A 11 -42.55 7.35 20.14
C LEU A 11 -42.86 8.11 18.83
N LEU A 12 -43.98 8.83 18.76
CA LEU A 12 -44.33 9.65 17.61
C LEU A 12 -43.38 10.87 17.47
N LEU A 13 -42.99 11.48 18.59
CA LEU A 13 -42.11 12.65 18.62
C LEU A 13 -40.68 12.32 18.18
N THR A 14 -40.21 11.09 18.37
CA THR A 14 -38.89 10.64 17.91
C THR A 14 -38.87 10.15 16.46
N LEU A 15 -39.98 9.61 15.95
CA LEU A 15 -40.09 9.11 14.56
C LEU A 15 -40.27 10.22 13.52
N LEU A 16 -40.88 11.35 13.90
CA LEU A 16 -41.14 12.47 13.00
C LEU A 16 -39.87 13.13 12.39
N PRO A 17 -38.77 13.39 13.14
CA PRO A 17 -37.54 13.93 12.56
C PRO A 17 -36.73 12.91 11.74
N LEU A 18 -36.95 11.61 11.95
CA LEU A 18 -36.30 10.55 11.15
C LEU A 18 -36.89 10.47 9.74
N LEU A 19 -38.20 10.73 9.58
CA LEU A 19 -38.84 10.81 8.26
C LEU A 19 -38.45 12.07 7.48
N SER A 20 -38.24 13.21 8.16
CA SER A 20 -37.87 14.47 7.48
C SER A 20 -36.41 14.51 7.00
N ALA A 21 -35.51 13.75 7.64
CA ALA A 21 -34.11 13.64 7.25
C ALA A 21 -33.90 12.93 5.89
N PHE A 22 -34.89 12.22 5.37
CA PHE A 22 -34.79 11.52 4.08
C PHE A 22 -35.02 12.44 2.87
N VAL A 23 -35.63 13.61 3.05
CA VAL A 23 -36.06 14.48 1.92
C VAL A 23 -35.07 15.62 1.65
N VAL A 24 -34.13 15.88 2.55
CA VAL A 24 -33.17 17.01 2.42
C VAL A 24 -31.74 16.50 2.61
N THR A 25 -31.19 15.89 1.57
CA THR A 25 -29.74 15.67 1.44
C THR A 25 -29.19 16.64 0.39
N PRO A 26 -28.70 17.84 0.77
CA PRO A 26 -27.81 18.60 -0.08
C PRO A 26 -26.42 17.94 -0.05
N ALA A 27 -25.84 17.81 -1.23
CA ALA A 27 -24.61 17.07 -1.50
C ALA A 27 -23.40 17.51 -0.66
N LEU A 28 -22.83 16.61 0.15
CA LEU A 28 -21.41 16.59 0.52
C LEU A 28 -20.88 15.16 0.70
N PRO A 29 -19.61 14.87 0.33
CA PRO A 29 -19.05 13.52 0.29
C PRO A 29 -18.38 13.11 1.62
N SER A 30 -18.76 11.96 2.18
CA SER A 30 -18.04 11.29 3.30
C SER A 30 -18.27 9.76 3.24
N PRO A 31 -17.33 8.92 3.71
CA PRO A 31 -16.95 7.68 3.02
C PRO A 31 -17.70 6.42 3.48
N ALA A 32 -17.76 5.48 2.55
CA ALA A 32 -17.85 4.03 2.77
C ALA A 32 -19.08 3.49 3.53
N VAL A 33 -20.17 3.30 2.78
CA VAL A 33 -20.96 2.07 2.90
C VAL A 33 -21.28 1.57 1.50
N ALA A 34 -20.94 0.31 1.28
CA ALA A 34 -20.96 -0.37 0.01
C ALA A 34 -22.40 -0.54 -0.51
N ALA A 35 -22.80 0.34 -1.42
CA ALA A 35 -23.69 -0.06 -2.50
C ALA A 35 -22.81 -0.34 -3.71
N VAL A 36 -22.54 -1.62 -3.95
CA VAL A 36 -22.08 -2.11 -5.25
C VAL A 36 -23.23 -1.87 -6.24
N CYS A 37 -23.37 -0.62 -6.68
CA CYS A 37 -24.02 -0.34 -7.95
C CYS A 37 -23.04 -0.86 -9.02
N GLN A 38 -23.21 -2.12 -9.42
CA GLN A 38 -22.65 -2.59 -10.68
C GLN A 38 -23.07 -1.56 -11.73
N PRO A 39 -22.14 -0.84 -12.39
CA PRO A 39 -22.54 -0.01 -13.51
C PRO A 39 -23.16 -0.97 -14.52
N SER A 40 -24.42 -0.73 -14.91
CA SER A 40 -24.97 -1.35 -16.10
C SER A 40 -23.95 -1.07 -17.21
N SER A 41 -23.36 -2.13 -17.76
CA SER A 41 -22.42 -2.00 -18.85
C SER A 41 -23.24 -1.60 -20.06
N SER A 42 -23.49 -0.30 -20.23
CA SER A 42 -23.96 0.23 -21.50
C SER A 42 -22.86 -0.09 -22.50
N ILE A 43 -23.15 -1.07 -23.37
CA ILE A 43 -22.21 -1.51 -24.39
C ILE A 43 -22.07 -0.35 -25.37
N SER A 44 -20.99 0.41 -25.20
CA SER A 44 -20.62 1.46 -26.14
C SER A 44 -20.18 0.80 -27.45
N MET A 45 -20.97 0.98 -28.52
CA MET A 45 -20.66 0.48 -29.87
C MET A 45 -19.58 1.31 -30.58
N ALA A 46 -18.70 1.96 -29.82
CA ALA A 46 -17.60 2.74 -30.38
C ALA A 46 -16.49 1.81 -30.87
N HIS A 47 -15.97 2.07 -32.08
CA HIS A 47 -14.86 1.31 -32.66
C HIS A 47 -13.57 1.44 -31.82
N HIS A 48 -13.37 2.57 -31.14
CA HIS A 48 -12.25 2.80 -30.23
C HIS A 48 -12.73 3.21 -28.84
N VAL A 49 -12.79 2.24 -27.93
CA VAL A 49 -13.20 2.47 -26.54
C VAL A 49 -12.05 3.00 -25.69
N GLN A 50 -12.32 4.07 -24.93
CA GLN A 50 -11.34 4.64 -24.02
C GLN A 50 -11.02 3.68 -22.85
N LYS A 51 -9.73 3.50 -22.57
CA LYS A 51 -9.28 2.79 -21.35
C LYS A 51 -9.29 3.78 -20.17
N LYS A 52 -10.11 3.50 -19.15
CA LYS A 52 -10.18 4.27 -17.89
C LYS A 52 -9.93 3.38 -16.68
N ALA A 53 -9.68 4.01 -15.52
CA ALA A 53 -9.41 3.33 -14.25
C ALA A 53 -8.32 2.24 -14.37
N THR A 54 -8.55 1.08 -13.76
CA THR A 54 -7.60 -0.05 -13.73
C THR A 54 -7.17 -0.51 -15.13
N ARG A 55 -8.03 -0.41 -16.14
CA ARG A 55 -7.70 -0.80 -17.53
C ARG A 55 -6.61 0.09 -18.14
N LYS A 56 -6.57 1.37 -17.79
CA LYS A 56 -5.50 2.29 -18.21
C LYS A 56 -4.18 1.96 -17.51
N HIS A 57 -4.23 1.75 -16.19
CA HIS A 57 -3.05 1.39 -15.40
C HIS A 57 -2.43 0.06 -15.86
N ALA A 58 -3.25 -0.96 -16.13
CA ALA A 58 -2.79 -2.24 -16.65
C ALA A 58 -2.07 -2.11 -18.01
N SER A 59 -2.53 -1.19 -18.86
CA SER A 59 -1.95 -0.93 -20.18
C SER A 59 -0.64 -0.15 -20.12
N ASN A 60 -0.54 0.83 -19.21
CA ASN A 60 0.57 1.79 -19.18
C ASN A 60 1.63 1.49 -18.11
N ARG A 61 1.44 0.44 -17.30
CA ARG A 61 2.43 0.10 -16.26
C ARG A 61 3.80 -0.22 -16.89
N PRO A 62 4.91 0.23 -16.27
CA PRO A 62 6.25 -0.13 -16.72
C PRO A 62 6.46 -1.64 -16.73
N ARG A 63 6.96 -2.20 -17.84
CA ARG A 63 7.26 -3.63 -17.98
C ARG A 63 8.55 -3.80 -18.77
N LYS A 64 9.34 -4.80 -18.40
CA LYS A 64 10.44 -5.29 -19.24
C LYS A 64 9.83 -6.07 -20.40
N SER A 65 9.92 -5.54 -21.62
CA SER A 65 9.41 -6.20 -22.83
C SER A 65 10.49 -6.99 -23.57
N ARG A 66 11.75 -6.59 -23.43
CA ARG A 66 12.88 -7.17 -24.17
C ARG A 66 13.40 -8.42 -23.45
N PRO A 67 13.45 -9.61 -24.12
CA PRO A 67 13.90 -10.85 -23.49
C PRO A 67 15.28 -10.76 -22.85
N SER A 68 16.23 -10.12 -23.53
CA SER A 68 17.59 -9.94 -23.01
C SER A 68 17.69 -9.01 -21.79
N ASP A 69 16.64 -8.23 -21.47
CA ASP A 69 16.56 -7.45 -20.22
C ASP A 69 15.79 -8.18 -19.11
N ILE A 70 14.96 -9.16 -19.49
CA ILE A 70 14.26 -10.07 -18.57
C ILE A 70 15.25 -11.10 -18.01
N PHE A 71 16.12 -11.65 -18.86
CA PHE A 71 17.06 -12.72 -18.49
C PHE A 71 18.46 -12.22 -18.11
N ARG A 72 18.61 -10.96 -17.67
CA ARG A 72 19.90 -10.47 -17.16
C ARG A 72 20.19 -11.09 -15.81
N THR A 73 21.30 -11.81 -15.72
CA THR A 73 21.86 -12.29 -14.45
C THR A 73 22.88 -11.30 -13.90
N PRO A 74 23.06 -11.24 -12.57
CA PRO A 74 24.18 -10.49 -12.00
C PRO A 74 25.52 -11.08 -12.50
N PRO A 75 26.58 -10.26 -12.59
CA PRO A 75 27.91 -10.75 -12.96
C PRO A 75 28.47 -11.68 -11.87
N THR A 76 29.13 -12.76 -12.28
CA THR A 76 29.86 -13.66 -11.36
C THR A 76 31.27 -13.14 -11.14
N TYR A 77 31.61 -12.82 -9.89
CA TYR A 77 32.96 -12.45 -9.48
C TYR A 77 33.69 -13.66 -8.88
N PRO A 78 35.03 -13.70 -8.96
CA PRO A 78 35.83 -14.69 -8.25
C PRO A 78 35.65 -14.55 -6.73
N ALA A 79 35.80 -15.67 -6.02
CA ALA A 79 35.82 -15.64 -4.56
C ALA A 79 37.00 -14.81 -4.07
N LEU A 80 36.77 -14.00 -3.04
CA LEU A 80 37.85 -13.31 -2.34
C LEU A 80 38.73 -14.37 -1.66
N PRO A 81 40.06 -14.23 -1.69
CA PRO A 81 40.93 -15.07 -0.89
C PRO A 81 40.61 -14.88 0.60
N ASP A 82 40.95 -15.86 1.43
CA ASP A 82 40.84 -15.72 2.88
C ASP A 82 41.88 -14.71 3.37
N ILE A 83 41.40 -13.54 3.79
CA ILE A 83 42.24 -12.44 4.26
C ILE A 83 42.14 -12.43 5.79
N PRO A 84 43.26 -12.59 6.52
CA PRO A 84 43.24 -12.57 7.97
C PRO A 84 42.77 -11.20 8.46
N TRP A 85 41.87 -11.19 9.46
CA TRP A 85 41.31 -9.97 10.04
C TRP A 85 42.30 -9.20 10.91
N TYR A 86 43.45 -9.79 11.25
CA TYR A 86 44.54 -9.16 11.97
C TYR A 86 45.88 -9.83 11.64
N THR A 87 46.97 -9.09 11.83
CA THR A 87 48.33 -9.63 11.86
C THR A 87 48.85 -9.53 13.28
N LYS A 88 49.36 -10.63 13.85
CA LYS A 88 49.96 -10.62 15.18
C LYS A 88 51.34 -9.96 15.09
N LEU A 89 51.56 -8.90 15.87
CA LEU A 89 52.88 -8.28 16.00
C LEU A 89 53.67 -9.07 17.06
N GLU A 90 54.80 -9.66 16.65
CA GLU A 90 55.77 -10.22 17.59
C GLU A 90 56.34 -9.08 18.44
N LYS A 91 56.22 -9.17 19.77
CA LYS A 91 56.92 -8.27 20.69
C LYS A 91 58.40 -8.63 20.59
N LYS A 92 59.18 -7.82 19.87
CA LYS A 92 60.65 -7.92 19.85
C LYS A 92 61.11 -7.75 21.29
N ALA A 93 61.36 -8.85 21.99
CA ALA A 93 61.85 -8.85 23.35
C ALA A 93 63.20 -8.15 23.35
N ASP A 94 63.22 -6.95 23.92
CA ASP A 94 64.31 -6.35 24.67
C ASP A 94 65.72 -6.81 24.25
N LEU A 95 66.17 -6.35 23.07
CA LEU A 95 67.60 -6.27 22.76
C LEU A 95 68.20 -5.07 23.53
N ALA A 96 68.13 -5.11 24.87
CA ALA A 96 68.64 -4.10 25.77
C ALA A 96 69.39 -4.73 26.98
N GLY A 97 69.94 -5.93 26.79
CA GLY A 97 70.59 -6.71 27.85
C GLY A 97 71.93 -7.35 27.48
N ALA A 98 72.72 -6.75 26.57
CA ALA A 98 74.05 -7.29 26.23
C ALA A 98 75.03 -6.20 25.74
N THR A 99 75.35 -5.22 26.58
CA THR A 99 76.62 -4.46 26.53
C THR A 99 76.87 -3.88 27.92
N SER A 100 77.51 -4.67 28.77
CA SER A 100 78.21 -4.21 29.96
C SER A 100 79.69 -4.15 29.61
N GLU A 101 80.24 -2.94 29.52
CA GLU A 101 81.67 -2.62 29.64
C GLU A 101 81.86 -1.75 30.88
#